data_AF-S4NYY5-F1
#
_entry.id   AF-S4NYY5-F1
#
_cell.length_a   1.000
_cell.length_b   1.000
_cell.length_c   1.000
_cell.angle_alpha   90.00
_cell.angle_beta   90.00
_cell.angle_gamma   90.00
#
_symmetry.space_group_name_H-M   'P 1'
#
loop_
_entity.id
_entity.type
_entity.pdbx_description
1 polymer ?
#
loop_
_entity_poly.entity_id
_entity_poly.type
_entity_poly.pdbx_seq_one_letter_code
_entity_poly.pdbx_strand_id
1 'polypeptide(L)' 'YSSVGLAEELLDKNTYVTGTLRAKRAGNPTLINIKLNTGESCIVHNSKKIVVTKWQDKREVLLLSSQHKSI' A
#
# COMPACT_ATOMS: atom_id res chain seq x y z
N TYR A 1 1.45 -1.24 -13.07
CA TYR A 1 2.61 -0.33 -13.08
C TYR A 1 3.09 0.01 -11.67
N SER A 2 2.23 0.29 -10.69
CA SER A 2 2.62 0.64 -9.31
C SER A 2 3.18 -0.51 -8.46
N SER A 3 4.35 -0.31 -7.83
CA SER A 3 5.00 -1.22 -6.85
C SER A 3 5.57 -0.45 -5.67
N VAL A 4 5.77 -1.15 -4.55
CA VAL A 4 6.44 -0.61 -3.35
C VAL A 4 7.85 -0.12 -3.70
N GLY A 5 8.68 -0.96 -4.35
CA GLY A 5 10.05 -0.56 -4.72
C GLY A 5 10.12 0.67 -5.64
N LEU A 6 9.19 0.81 -6.60
CA LEU A 6 9.15 2.01 -7.45
C LEU A 6 8.80 3.26 -6.62
N ALA A 7 7.85 3.13 -5.70
CA ALA A 7 7.49 4.22 -4.81
C ALA A 7 8.63 4.62 -3.87
N GLU A 8 9.49 3.69 -3.47
CA GLU A 8 10.71 3.99 -2.69
C GLU A 8 11.72 4.80 -3.50
N GLU A 9 12.02 4.37 -4.72
CA GLU A 9 12.95 5.08 -5.61
C GLU A 9 12.46 6.49 -5.96
N LEU A 10 11.15 6.65 -6.14
CA LEU A 10 10.55 7.95 -6.43
C LEU A 10 10.56 8.86 -5.20
N LEU A 11 10.32 8.30 -4.00
CA LEU A 11 10.40 9.06 -2.76
C LEU A 11 11.81 9.60 -2.53
N ASP A 12 12.85 8.81 -2.82
CA ASP A 12 14.26 9.25 -2.76
C ASP A 12 14.55 10.42 -3.73
N LYS A 13 13.76 10.55 -4.80
CA LYS A 13 13.79 11.66 -5.77
C LYS A 13 12.75 12.76 -5.48
N ASN A 14 12.20 12.79 -4.26
CA ASN A 14 11.18 13.75 -3.84
C ASN A 14 9.92 13.75 -4.74
N THR A 15 9.62 12.60 -5.34
CA THR A 15 8.45 12.37 -6.19
C THR A 15 7.47 11.47 -5.45
N TYR A 16 6.27 11.98 -5.21
CA TYR A 16 5.24 11.25 -4.48
C TYR A 16 4.34 10.46 -5.40
N VAL A 17 3.94 9.27 -4.97
CA VAL A 17 3.07 8.37 -5.72
C VAL A 17 1.95 7.87 -4.84
N THR A 18 0.76 7.92 -5.41
CA THR A 18 -0.44 7.26 -4.91
C THR A 18 -1.00 6.36 -6.00
N GLY A 19 -1.54 5.22 -5.62
CA GLY A 19 -2.14 4.31 -6.59
C GLY A 19 -2.58 2.99 -5.99
N THR A 20 -3.04 2.09 -6.84
CA THR A 20 -3.47 0.75 -6.41
C THR A 20 -2.38 -0.30 -6.67
N LEU A 21 -2.31 -1.29 -5.79
CA LEU A 21 -1.43 -2.44 -5.92
C LEU A 21 -2.24 -3.67 -6.35
N ARG A 22 -1.59 -4.54 -7.13
CA ARG A 22 -2.12 -5.87 -7.42
C ARG A 22 -1.70 -6.82 -6.29
N ALA A 23 -2.66 -7.55 -5.72
CA ALA A 23 -2.43 -8.41 -4.54
C ALA A 23 -1.29 -9.42 -4.71
N LYS A 24 -1.29 -10.21 -5.79
CA LYS A 24 -0.27 -11.25 -6.04
C LYS A 24 1.00 -10.72 -6.72
N ARG A 25 1.52 -9.58 -6.28
CA ARG A 25 2.80 -9.02 -6.78
C ARG A 25 3.93 -9.32 -5.79
N ALA A 26 5.06 -9.81 -6.30
CA ALA A 26 6.26 -10.00 -5.49
C ALA A 26 6.72 -8.68 -4.85
N GLY A 27 7.13 -8.72 -3.59
CA GLY A 27 7.58 -7.54 -2.82
C GLY A 27 6.46 -6.75 -2.13
N ASN A 28 5.21 -7.19 -2.22
CA ASN A 28 4.15 -6.61 -1.39
C ASN A 28 4.23 -7.11 0.07
N PRO A 29 3.82 -6.29 1.06
CA PRO A 29 3.85 -6.68 2.47
C PRO A 29 2.87 -7.81 2.78
N THR A 30 3.16 -8.58 3.84
CA THR A 30 2.39 -9.73 4.31
C THR A 30 0.93 -9.43 4.66
N LEU A 31 0.56 -8.15 4.80
CA LEU A 31 -0.81 -7.66 5.01
C LEU A 31 -1.82 -8.20 3.99
N ILE A 32 -1.37 -8.61 2.79
CA ILE A 32 -2.25 -9.25 1.78
C ILE A 32 -2.93 -10.51 2.33
N ASN A 33 -2.32 -11.23 3.27
CA ASN A 33 -2.85 -12.48 3.80
C ASN A 33 -3.88 -12.28 4.93
N ILE A 34 -4.08 -11.06 5.42
CA ILE A 34 -5.05 -10.77 6.47
C ILE A 34 -6.45 -10.83 5.87
N LYS A 35 -7.33 -11.65 6.44
CA LYS A 35 -8.75 -11.65 6.08
C LYS A 35 -9.43 -10.47 6.77
N LEU A 36 -10.15 -9.67 5.99
CA LEU A 36 -10.91 -8.52 6.46
C LEU A 36 -12.39 -8.78 6.20
N ASN A 37 -13.26 -8.26 7.07
CA ASN A 37 -14.68 -8.17 6.81
C ASN A 37 -14.99 -6.95 5.94
N THR A 38 -16.16 -6.95 5.29
CA THR A 38 -16.62 -5.79 4.51
C THR A 38 -16.70 -4.54 5.40
N GLY A 39 -16.05 -3.46 4.98
CA GLY A 39 -15.92 -2.21 5.71
C GLY A 39 -14.62 -2.10 6.52
N GLU A 40 -13.88 -3.19 6.73
CA GLU A 40 -12.63 -3.15 7.47
C GLU A 40 -11.45 -2.75 6.58
N SER A 41 -10.48 -2.07 7.21
CA SER A 41 -9.21 -1.73 6.58
C SER A 41 -8.04 -2.03 7.51
N CYS A 42 -6.89 -2.29 6.91
CA CYS A 42 -5.62 -2.41 7.63
C CYS A 42 -4.55 -1.62 6.90
N ILE A 43 -3.61 -1.06 7.66
CA ILE A 43 -2.58 -0.16 7.16
C ILE A 43 -1.23 -0.69 7.62
N VAL A 44 -0.25 -0.73 6.72
CA VAL A 44 1.17 -0.98 7.05
C VAL A 44 2.01 0.15 6.56
N HIS A 45 2.97 0.53 7.39
CA HIS A 45 4.03 1.45 7.03
C HIS A 45 5.31 0.67 6.80
N ASN A 46 6.00 0.92 5.68
CA ASN A 46 7.38 0.48 5.52
C ASN A 46 8.34 1.48 6.21
N SER A 47 9.58 1.04 6.46
CA SER A 47 10.67 1.85 7.03
C SER A 47 10.90 3.18 6.29
N LYS A 48 10.68 3.20 4.97
CA LYS A 48 10.75 4.39 4.12
C LYS A 48 9.49 5.28 4.14
N LYS A 49 8.60 5.15 5.13
CA LYS A 49 7.34 5.93 5.26
C LYS A 49 6.31 5.73 4.15
N ILE A 50 6.46 4.67 3.36
CA ILE A 50 5.43 4.26 2.40
C ILE A 50 4.33 3.53 3.12
N VAL A 51 3.10 3.88 2.78
CA VAL A 51 1.89 3.33 3.36
C VAL A 51 1.22 2.42 2.35
N VAL A 52 0.93 1.20 2.78
CA VAL A 52 0.12 0.25 2.03
C VAL A 52 -1.15 -0.03 2.84
N THR A 53 -2.30 0.25 2.24
CA THR A 53 -3.61 0.06 2.85
C THR A 53 -4.33 -1.07 2.15
N LYS A 54 -4.79 -2.06 2.91
CA LYS A 54 -5.74 -3.07 2.45
C LYS A 54 -7.13 -2.68 2.93
N TRP A 55 -8.08 -2.60 2.01
CA TRP A 55 -9.47 -2.28 2.32
C TRP A 55 -10.38 -3.31 1.65
N GLN A 56 -11.33 -3.83 2.42
CA GLN A 56 -12.31 -4.78 1.95
C GLN A 56 -13.67 -4.09 1.83
N ASP A 57 -14.10 -3.84 0.60
CA ASP A 57 -15.49 -3.46 0.30
C ASP A 57 -16.20 -4.66 -0.36
N LYS A 58 -16.89 -4.50 -1.50
CA LYS A 58 -17.38 -5.63 -2.32
C LYS A 58 -16.25 -6.47 -2.91
N ARG A 59 -15.06 -5.88 -3.05
CA ARG A 59 -13.83 -6.52 -3.53
C ARG A 59 -12.67 -6.03 -2.68
N GLU A 60 -11.63 -6.83 -2.59
CA GLU A 60 -10.38 -6.44 -1.93
C GLU A 60 -9.65 -5.39 -2.79
N VAL A 61 -9.30 -4.26 -2.18
CA VAL A 61 -8.50 -3.20 -2.80
C VAL A 61 -7.25 -2.97 -1.97
N LEU A 62 -6.10 -2.92 -2.65
CA LEU A 62 -4.83 -2.52 -2.05
C LEU A 62 -4.44 -1.16 -2.61
N LEU A 63 -4.18 -0.22 -1.72
CA LEU A 63 -3.70 1.12 -2.01
C LEU A 63 -2.26 1.27 -1.56
N LEU A 64 -1.51 2.08 -2.29
CA LEU A 64 -0.17 2.55 -1.97
C LEU A 64 -0.17 4.07 -1.94
N SER A 65 0.49 4.63 -0.93
CA SER A 65 0.77 6.06 -0.82
C SER A 65 2.17 6.27 -0.26
N SER A 66 3.00 7.08 -0.91
CA SER A 66 4.28 7.54 -0.36
C SER A 66 4.17 8.87 0.40
N GLN A 67 2.96 9.44 0.48
CA GLN A 67 2.67 10.68 1.18
C GLN A 67 1.45 10.49 2.08
N HIS A 68 1.67 9.91 3.25
CA HIS A 68 0.63 9.81 4.26
C HIS A 68 1.25 10.01 5.66
N LYS A 69 0.74 10.98 6.40
CA LYS A 69 1.01 11.11 7.83
C LYS A 69 -0.08 10.33 8.56
N SER A 70 0.31 9.41 9.44
CA SER A 70 -0.61 8.94 10.47
C SER A 70 -1.03 10.17 11.27
N ILE A 71 -2.34 10.43 11.33
CA ILE A 71 -2.94 11.39 12.27
C ILE A 71 -2.91 10.76 13.66
#